data_AF-A0A3E1RBI2-F1
#
_entry.id   AF-A0A3E1RBI2-F1
#
_cell.length_a   1.000
_cell.length_b   1.000
_cell.length_c   1.000
_cell.angle_alpha   90.00
_cell.angle_beta   90.00
_cell.angle_gamma   90.00
#
_symmetry.space_group_name_H-M   'P 1'
#
loop_
_entity.id
_entity.type
_entity.pdbx_description
1 polymer ?
#
loop_
_entity_poly.entity_id
_entity_poly.type
_entity_poly.pdbx_seq_one_letter_code
_entity_poly.pdbx_strand_id
1 'polypeptide(L)'
;MGQNTPPIGMHTHTDNAVPAATSAQALVALCSGLIPVWVRHLATSRSQSETAVSEMMQAFSSITPHVQLAERQSQQIADALNQGDPSIAGLAQACEKAIAPLLQNPALPAGGADAIAAVLTLVRNAAGTIEQLSQPLSQETQLVAEQVERMYIGFQYQDRISQQIALLESDMARLQDVADGRVTDTPELQAWLSRLESQYAMADQRQSHAGAQEPGGGAGADQETTFF
;
A
#
# COMPACT_ATOMS: atom_id res chain seq x y z
N MET A 1 71.45 -47.49 49.88
CA MET A 1 71.54 -46.03 49.67
C MET A 1 71.49 -45.77 48.17
N GLY A 2 70.37 -45.30 47.62
CA GLY A 2 70.13 -43.87 47.36
C GLY A 2 70.78 -43.51 46.02
N GLN A 3 70.08 -43.13 44.96
CA GLN A 3 69.12 -42.03 44.90
C GLN A 3 68.10 -42.27 43.78
N ASN A 4 66.85 -41.98 44.10
CA ASN A 4 65.69 -41.97 43.21
C ASN A 4 65.55 -40.54 42.65
N THR A 5 65.74 -40.35 41.36
CA THR A 5 65.54 -39.04 40.70
C THR A 5 64.25 -39.11 39.87
N PRO A 6 63.23 -38.29 40.16
CA PRO A 6 62.02 -38.27 39.37
C PRO A 6 62.26 -37.51 38.04
N PRO A 7 61.58 -37.89 36.95
CA PRO A 7 61.60 -37.10 35.72
C PRO A 7 60.79 -35.81 35.95
N ILE A 8 61.42 -34.66 35.75
CA ILE A 8 60.74 -33.36 35.73
C ILE A 8 59.78 -33.36 34.54
N GLY A 9 58.49 -33.18 34.85
CA GLY A 9 57.40 -33.20 33.91
C GLY A 9 57.61 -32.21 32.78
N MET A 10 57.55 -32.72 31.56
CA MET A 10 57.26 -31.95 30.37
C MET A 10 55.81 -31.48 30.52
N HIS A 11 55.61 -30.25 31.01
CA HIS A 11 54.32 -29.60 30.91
C HIS A 11 54.03 -29.42 29.41
N THR A 12 53.27 -30.36 28.86
CA THR A 12 52.55 -30.19 27.61
C THR A 12 51.72 -28.93 27.79
N HIS A 13 52.16 -27.84 27.17
CA HIS A 13 51.34 -26.67 26.92
C HIS A 13 50.20 -27.16 26.03
N THR A 14 49.11 -27.59 26.66
CA THR A 14 47.88 -27.97 25.98
C THR A 14 47.37 -26.73 25.28
N ASP A 15 47.64 -26.76 23.99
CA ASP A 15 47.20 -25.89 22.92
C ASP A 15 45.72 -25.50 23.10
N ASN A 16 45.49 -24.31 23.65
CA ASN A 16 44.15 -23.72 23.81
C ASN A 16 43.71 -22.96 22.54
N ALA A 17 44.31 -23.25 21.38
CA ALA A 17 44.00 -22.60 20.10
C ALA A 17 42.77 -23.18 19.38
N VAL A 18 42.33 -24.39 19.75
CA VAL A 18 41.18 -25.09 19.17
C VAL A 18 39.83 -24.37 19.32
N PRO A 19 39.47 -23.72 20.47
CA PRO A 19 38.19 -23.01 20.58
C PRO A 19 38.10 -21.76 19.69
N ALA A 20 39.18 -20.99 19.55
CA ALA A 20 39.18 -19.74 18.76
C ALA A 20 39.03 -20.00 17.25
N ALA A 21 39.68 -21.05 16.72
CA ALA A 21 39.54 -21.45 15.32
C ALA A 21 38.11 -21.95 15.01
N THR A 22 37.51 -22.69 15.94
CA THR A 22 36.14 -23.22 15.80
C THR A 22 35.10 -22.10 15.84
N SER A 23 35.25 -21.11 16.72
CA SER A 23 34.35 -19.93 16.78
C SER A 23 34.45 -19.05 15.53
N ALA A 24 35.66 -18.86 14.97
CA ALA A 24 35.83 -18.14 13.71
C ALA A 24 35.15 -18.87 12.53
N GLN A 25 35.27 -20.20 12.47
CA GLN A 25 34.58 -21.01 11.46
C GLN A 25 33.05 -20.91 11.60
N ALA A 26 32.53 -20.91 12.83
CA ALA A 26 31.10 -20.79 13.11
C ALA A 26 30.55 -19.40 12.71
N LEU A 27 31.30 -18.32 12.97
CA LEU A 27 30.98 -16.97 12.51
C LEU A 27 30.96 -16.87 10.98
N VAL A 28 31.94 -17.45 10.31
CA VAL A 28 31.98 -17.49 8.83
C VAL A 28 30.77 -18.26 8.28
N ALA A 29 30.42 -19.39 8.89
CA ALA A 29 29.24 -20.17 8.50
C ALA A 29 27.94 -19.36 8.69
N LEU A 30 27.79 -18.66 9.81
CA LEU A 30 26.67 -17.74 10.07
C LEU A 30 26.59 -16.64 9.02
N CYS A 31 27.68 -15.91 8.79
CA CYS A 31 27.73 -14.85 7.77
C CYS A 31 27.36 -15.38 6.37
N SER A 32 27.87 -16.56 6.00
CA SER A 32 27.60 -17.18 4.70
C SER A 32 26.13 -17.57 4.51
N GLY A 33 25.42 -17.88 5.59
CA GLY A 33 23.98 -18.19 5.56
C GLY A 33 23.08 -16.96 5.67
N LEU A 34 23.47 -15.95 6.47
CA LEU A 34 22.64 -14.78 6.76
C LEU A 34 22.75 -13.68 5.69
N ILE A 35 23.95 -13.40 5.17
CA ILE A 35 24.16 -12.33 4.17
C ILE A 35 23.27 -12.51 2.93
N PRO A 36 23.14 -13.71 2.34
CA PRO A 36 22.24 -13.90 1.19
C PRO A 36 20.77 -13.61 1.52
N VAL A 37 20.31 -13.95 2.73
CA VAL A 37 18.94 -13.66 3.18
C VAL A 37 18.74 -12.15 3.33
N TRP A 38 19.68 -11.44 3.96
CA TRP A 38 19.61 -9.99 4.11
C TRP A 38 19.66 -9.25 2.77
N VAL A 39 20.52 -9.68 1.86
CA VAL A 39 20.60 -9.11 0.51
C VAL A 39 19.26 -9.27 -0.22
N ARG A 40 18.62 -10.43 -0.09
CA ARG A 40 17.30 -10.67 -0.68
C ARG A 40 16.21 -9.81 -0.04
N HIS A 41 16.18 -9.71 1.28
CA HIS A 41 15.22 -8.82 1.97
C HIS A 41 15.39 -7.36 1.55
N LEU A 42 16.64 -6.89 1.46
CA LEU A 42 16.94 -5.53 1.02
C LEU A 42 16.53 -5.31 -0.45
N ALA A 43 16.78 -6.29 -1.32
CA ALA A 43 16.36 -6.25 -2.71
C ALA A 43 14.83 -6.23 -2.84
N THR A 44 14.13 -7.08 -2.09
CA THR A 44 12.66 -7.12 -2.02
C THR A 44 12.11 -5.78 -1.52
N SER A 45 12.67 -5.25 -0.42
CA SER A 45 12.30 -3.95 0.15
C SER A 45 12.49 -2.81 -0.86
N ARG A 46 13.63 -2.80 -1.56
CA ARG A 46 13.91 -1.83 -2.62
C ARG A 46 12.91 -1.92 -3.77
N SER A 47 12.65 -3.12 -4.28
CA SER A 47 11.68 -3.34 -5.37
C SER A 47 10.28 -2.91 -4.97
N GLN A 48 9.88 -3.17 -3.72
CA GLN A 48 8.59 -2.75 -3.16
C GLN A 48 8.51 -1.23 -3.05
N SER A 49 9.59 -0.57 -2.64
CA SER A 49 9.68 0.90 -2.61
C SER A 49 9.54 1.51 -4.00
N GLU A 50 10.26 0.99 -4.99
CA GLU A 50 10.20 1.45 -6.38
C GLU A 50 8.78 1.27 -6.94
N THR A 51 8.12 0.14 -6.66
CA THR A 51 6.74 -0.13 -7.09
C THR A 51 5.75 0.83 -6.43
N ALA A 52 5.82 0.99 -5.11
CA ALA A 52 4.92 1.86 -4.36
C ALA A 52 5.04 3.33 -4.80
N VAL A 53 6.27 3.82 -5.00
CA VAL A 53 6.49 5.18 -5.51
C VAL A 53 5.91 5.34 -6.91
N SER A 54 6.08 4.34 -7.78
CA SER A 54 5.52 4.37 -9.13
C SER A 54 3.98 4.38 -9.12
N GLU A 55 3.36 3.58 -8.25
CA GLU A 55 1.90 3.56 -8.06
C GLU A 55 1.37 4.88 -7.50
N MET A 56 2.06 5.48 -6.51
CA MET A 56 1.70 6.80 -5.97
C MET A 56 1.82 7.89 -7.05
N MET A 57 2.89 7.88 -7.84
CA MET A 57 3.09 8.85 -8.93
C MET A 57 2.01 8.71 -10.00
N GLN A 58 1.68 7.46 -10.37
CA GLN A 58 0.61 7.19 -11.32
C GLN A 58 -0.74 7.66 -10.79
N ALA A 59 -1.03 7.40 -9.51
CA ALA A 59 -2.25 7.87 -8.87
C ALA A 59 -2.34 9.39 -8.79
N PHE A 60 -1.25 10.08 -8.46
CA PHE A 60 -1.23 11.54 -8.45
C PHE A 60 -1.42 12.13 -9.85
N SER A 61 -0.81 11.49 -10.86
CA SER A 61 -0.95 11.91 -12.26
C SER A 61 -2.37 11.75 -12.79
N SER A 62 -3.10 10.70 -12.37
CA SER A 62 -4.48 10.48 -12.80
C SER A 62 -5.49 11.33 -12.04
N ILE A 63 -5.21 11.76 -10.80
CA ILE A 63 -6.09 12.69 -10.06
C ILE A 63 -6.14 14.08 -10.71
N THR A 64 -5.01 14.55 -11.25
CA THR A 64 -4.88 15.92 -11.81
C THR A 64 -5.96 16.28 -12.84
N PRO A 65 -6.20 15.47 -13.90
CA PRO A 65 -7.26 15.78 -14.88
C PRO A 65 -8.67 15.72 -14.27
N HIS A 66 -8.93 14.83 -13.31
CA HIS A 66 -10.23 14.74 -12.64
C HIS A 66 -10.51 15.97 -11.76
N VAL A 67 -9.51 16.47 -11.04
CA VAL A 67 -9.66 17.71 -10.23
C VAL A 67 -9.90 18.92 -11.12
N GLN A 68 -9.17 19.06 -12.23
CA GLN A 68 -9.37 20.17 -13.17
C GLN A 68 -10.73 20.12 -13.87
N LEU A 69 -11.23 18.92 -14.17
CA LEU A 69 -12.54 18.73 -14.79
C LEU A 69 -13.67 19.02 -13.79
N ALA A 70 -13.57 18.48 -12.58
CA ALA A 70 -14.50 18.77 -11.48
C ALA A 70 -14.52 20.27 -11.12
N GLU A 71 -13.38 20.96 -11.13
CA GLU A 71 -13.29 22.41 -10.92
C GLU A 71 -14.05 23.19 -12.02
N ARG A 72 -13.77 22.90 -13.29
CA ARG A 72 -14.47 23.54 -14.42
C ARG A 72 -15.97 23.29 -14.38
N GLN A 73 -16.38 22.07 -14.06
CA GLN A 73 -17.79 21.72 -13.95
C GLN A 73 -18.45 22.35 -12.72
N SER A 74 -17.76 22.43 -11.58
CA SER A 74 -18.25 23.15 -10.41
C SER A 74 -18.45 24.63 -10.72
N GLN A 75 -17.55 25.25 -11.49
CA GLN A 75 -17.72 26.61 -12.00
C GLN A 75 -18.99 26.74 -12.84
N GLN A 76 -19.23 25.80 -13.77
CA GLN A 76 -20.43 25.79 -14.62
C GLN A 76 -21.72 25.59 -13.81
N ILE A 77 -21.69 24.71 -12.81
CA ILE A 77 -22.82 24.47 -11.90
C ILE A 77 -23.04 25.69 -11.00
N ALA A 78 -21.99 26.32 -10.47
CA ALA A 78 -22.09 27.53 -9.67
C ALA A 78 -22.61 28.71 -10.50
N ASP A 79 -22.21 28.83 -11.76
CA ASP A 79 -22.76 29.80 -12.71
C ASP A 79 -24.24 29.52 -13.01
N ALA A 80 -24.65 28.25 -13.06
CA ALA A 80 -26.05 27.85 -13.23
C ALA A 80 -26.89 28.03 -11.95
N LEU A 81 -26.34 27.76 -10.77
CA LEU A 81 -27.02 27.88 -9.47
C LEU A 81 -27.11 29.32 -8.96
N ASN A 82 -26.12 30.16 -9.25
CA ASN A 82 -26.24 31.62 -9.07
C ASN A 82 -27.39 32.21 -9.89
N GLN A 83 -27.94 31.45 -10.85
CA GLN A 83 -29.14 31.80 -11.60
C GLN A 83 -30.44 31.17 -11.05
N GLY A 84 -30.39 30.35 -9.97
CA GLY A 84 -31.57 29.97 -9.16
C GLY A 84 -31.60 28.52 -8.65
N ASP A 85 -31.96 28.31 -7.38
CA ASP A 85 -32.15 27.02 -6.66
C ASP A 85 -33.59 27.00 -6.04
N PRO A 86 -34.32 25.87 -5.84
CA PRO A 86 -33.89 24.53 -5.41
C PRO A 86 -34.24 23.37 -6.36
N SER A 87 -33.36 22.36 -6.50
CA SER A 87 -33.61 21.05 -7.14
C SER A 87 -34.42 21.13 -8.44
N ILE A 88 -33.74 21.48 -9.53
CA ILE A 88 -34.35 21.85 -10.82
C ILE A 88 -35.22 20.73 -11.42
N ALA A 89 -34.91 19.46 -11.16
CA ALA A 89 -35.79 18.34 -11.52
C ALA A 89 -37.10 18.34 -10.71
N GLY A 90 -37.01 18.59 -9.40
CA GLY A 90 -38.19 18.75 -8.52
C GLY A 90 -39.00 20.01 -8.83
N LEU A 91 -38.32 21.09 -9.22
CA LEU A 91 -38.90 22.36 -9.64
C LEU A 91 -39.65 22.21 -10.98
N ALA A 92 -39.07 21.52 -11.96
CA ALA A 92 -39.71 21.23 -13.24
C ALA A 92 -40.99 20.40 -13.04
N GLN A 93 -40.92 19.36 -12.21
CA GLN A 93 -42.07 18.51 -11.92
C GLN A 93 -43.13 19.23 -11.06
N ALA A 94 -42.72 20.09 -10.14
CA ALA A 94 -43.63 20.94 -9.36
C ALA A 94 -44.30 22.01 -10.23
N CYS A 95 -43.57 22.62 -11.16
CA CYS A 95 -44.11 23.56 -12.15
C CYS A 95 -45.16 22.88 -13.02
N GLU A 96 -44.91 21.68 -13.53
CA GLU A 96 -45.93 20.93 -14.28
C GLU A 96 -47.20 20.68 -13.49
N LYS A 97 -47.07 20.20 -12.25
CA LYS A 97 -48.21 19.97 -11.37
C LYS A 97 -48.99 21.24 -11.07
N ALA A 98 -48.31 22.37 -10.90
CA ALA A 98 -48.93 23.65 -10.61
C ALA A 98 -49.61 24.27 -11.84
N ILE A 99 -49.10 23.98 -13.05
CA ILE A 99 -49.56 24.55 -14.31
C ILE A 99 -50.67 23.70 -14.98
N ALA A 100 -50.70 22.39 -14.73
CA ALA A 100 -51.71 21.48 -15.28
C ALA A 100 -53.18 21.95 -15.09
N PRO A 101 -53.59 22.54 -13.94
CA PRO A 101 -54.94 23.07 -13.76
C PRO A 101 -55.23 24.32 -14.60
N LEU A 102 -54.20 25.13 -14.89
CA LEU A 102 -54.33 26.34 -15.71
C LEU A 102 -54.62 26.00 -17.16
N LEU A 103 -54.03 24.92 -17.69
CA LEU A 103 -54.32 24.42 -19.04
C LEU A 103 -55.76 23.89 -19.20
N GLN A 104 -56.43 23.54 -18.09
CA GLN A 104 -57.82 23.10 -18.08
C GLN A 104 -58.81 24.26 -17.88
N ASN A 105 -58.32 25.50 -17.71
CA ASN A 105 -59.17 26.66 -17.48
C ASN A 105 -59.82 27.14 -18.79
N PRO A 106 -61.16 27.11 -18.93
CA PRO A 106 -61.85 27.53 -20.15
C PRO A 106 -61.78 29.03 -20.43
N ALA A 107 -61.32 29.85 -19.46
CA ALA A 107 -61.11 31.29 -19.63
C ALA A 107 -59.67 31.64 -20.08
N LEU A 108 -58.89 30.67 -20.54
CA LEU A 108 -57.52 30.93 -21.00
C LEU A 108 -57.52 31.85 -22.23
N PRO A 109 -56.69 32.92 -22.24
CA PRO A 109 -56.54 33.77 -23.41
C PRO A 109 -56.04 32.97 -24.63
N ALA A 110 -56.45 33.38 -25.84
CA ALA A 110 -55.93 32.80 -27.08
C ALA A 110 -54.38 32.92 -27.12
N GLY A 111 -53.69 31.80 -27.31
CA GLY A 111 -52.21 31.71 -27.27
C GLY A 111 -51.60 31.49 -25.88
N GLY A 112 -52.39 31.54 -24.80
CA GLY A 112 -51.91 31.28 -23.43
C GLY A 112 -51.43 29.84 -23.22
N ALA A 113 -52.10 28.87 -23.84
CA ALA A 113 -51.70 27.47 -23.80
C ALA A 113 -50.33 27.24 -24.46
N ASP A 114 -50.08 27.89 -25.60
CA ASP A 114 -48.81 27.79 -26.33
C ASP A 114 -47.65 28.42 -25.56
N ALA A 115 -47.88 29.59 -24.93
CA ALA A 115 -46.88 30.24 -24.09
C ALA A 115 -46.53 29.39 -22.86
N ILE A 116 -47.52 28.78 -22.21
CA ILE A 116 -47.33 27.87 -21.09
C ILE A 116 -46.53 26.62 -21.53
N ALA A 117 -46.86 26.03 -22.68
CA ALA A 117 -46.15 24.88 -23.22
C ALA A 117 -44.68 25.21 -23.56
N ALA A 118 -44.42 26.41 -24.08
CA ALA A 118 -43.06 26.89 -24.35
C ALA A 118 -42.22 27.02 -23.06
N VAL A 119 -42.79 27.58 -21.99
CA VAL A 119 -42.12 27.70 -20.69
C VAL A 119 -41.82 26.33 -20.08
N LEU A 120 -42.79 25.40 -20.12
CA LEU A 120 -42.58 24.02 -19.64
C LEU A 120 -41.47 23.30 -20.40
N THR A 121 -41.40 23.50 -21.72
CA THR A 121 -40.33 22.94 -22.56
C THR A 121 -38.97 23.51 -22.17
N LEU A 122 -38.88 24.82 -21.95
CA LEU A 122 -37.65 25.48 -21.54
C LEU A 122 -37.14 24.95 -20.18
N VAL A 123 -38.06 24.79 -19.21
CA VAL A 123 -37.74 24.27 -17.87
C VAL A 123 -37.29 22.81 -17.92
N ARG A 124 -37.94 21.95 -18.74
CA ARG A 124 -37.50 20.57 -18.96
C ARG A 124 -36.10 20.50 -19.57
N ASN A 125 -35.82 21.34 -20.57
CA ASN A 125 -34.51 21.35 -21.22
C ASN A 125 -33.41 21.81 -20.27
N ALA A 126 -33.69 22.81 -19.44
CA ALA A 126 -32.76 23.26 -18.39
C ALA A 126 -32.50 22.17 -17.34
N ALA A 127 -33.56 21.48 -16.88
CA ALA A 127 -33.45 20.35 -15.95
C ALA A 127 -32.60 19.21 -16.53
N GLY A 128 -32.87 18.83 -17.78
CA GLY A 128 -32.13 17.76 -18.46
C GLY A 128 -30.66 18.12 -18.69
N THR A 129 -30.35 19.37 -19.01
CA THR A 129 -28.96 19.83 -19.18
C THR A 129 -28.18 19.71 -17.87
N ILE A 130 -28.81 20.04 -16.74
CA ILE A 130 -28.16 20.00 -15.42
C ILE A 130 -28.01 18.57 -14.89
N GLU A 131 -28.99 17.70 -15.16
CA GLU A 131 -28.87 16.26 -14.89
C GLU A 131 -27.73 15.62 -15.70
N GLN A 132 -27.60 16.01 -16.98
CA GLN A 132 -26.47 15.61 -17.83
C GLN A 132 -25.11 16.12 -17.31
N LEU A 133 -25.08 17.25 -16.60
CA LEU A 133 -23.86 17.78 -15.99
C LEU A 133 -23.54 17.17 -14.62
N SER A 134 -24.55 16.71 -13.86
CA SER A 134 -24.34 16.16 -12.50
C SER A 134 -24.01 14.67 -12.47
N GLN A 135 -24.51 13.89 -13.43
CA GLN A 135 -24.23 12.46 -13.52
C GLN A 135 -22.73 12.14 -13.73
N PRO A 136 -22.00 12.85 -14.61
CA PRO A 136 -20.54 12.71 -14.76
C PRO A 136 -19.79 13.09 -13.48
N LEU A 137 -20.24 14.13 -12.76
CA LEU A 137 -19.60 14.57 -11.52
C LEU A 137 -19.62 13.48 -10.44
N SER A 138 -20.74 12.76 -10.30
CA SER A 138 -20.83 11.63 -9.37
C SER A 138 -19.86 10.50 -9.76
N GLN A 139 -19.72 10.23 -11.06
CA GLN A 139 -18.82 9.22 -11.57
C GLN A 139 -17.35 9.61 -11.38
N GLU A 140 -16.99 10.86 -11.63
CA GLU A 140 -15.64 11.39 -11.43
C GLU A 140 -15.25 11.43 -9.95
N THR A 141 -16.17 11.81 -9.07
CA THR A 141 -15.94 11.78 -7.61
C THR A 141 -15.64 10.37 -7.14
N GLN A 142 -16.30 9.36 -7.73
CA GLN A 142 -16.05 7.95 -7.43
C GLN A 142 -14.68 7.49 -7.95
N LEU A 143 -14.27 7.91 -9.15
CA LEU A 143 -12.93 7.63 -9.68
C LEU A 143 -11.82 8.25 -8.83
N VAL A 144 -12.01 9.48 -8.34
CA VAL A 144 -11.08 10.12 -7.41
C VAL A 144 -11.02 9.35 -6.08
N ALA A 145 -12.17 8.89 -5.56
CA ALA A 145 -12.21 8.09 -4.34
C ALA A 145 -11.42 6.77 -4.48
N GLU A 146 -11.61 6.03 -5.58
CA GLU A 146 -10.83 4.81 -5.88
C GLU A 146 -9.33 5.11 -6.03
N GLN A 147 -8.98 6.27 -6.58
CA GLN A 147 -7.59 6.66 -6.77
C GLN A 147 -6.91 7.03 -5.44
N VAL A 148 -7.65 7.67 -4.52
CA VAL A 148 -7.21 7.94 -3.15
C VAL A 148 -7.06 6.63 -2.36
N GLU A 149 -7.94 5.66 -2.57
CA GLU A 149 -7.83 4.31 -1.99
C GLU A 149 -6.56 3.59 -2.48
N ARG A 150 -6.27 3.64 -3.79
CA ARG A 150 -4.99 3.13 -4.34
C ARG A 150 -3.78 3.83 -3.74
N MET A 151 -3.86 5.15 -3.53
CA MET A 151 -2.78 5.91 -2.87
C MET A 151 -2.60 5.50 -1.40
N TYR A 152 -3.69 5.18 -0.68
CA TYR A 152 -3.64 4.68 0.69
C TYR A 152 -2.95 3.32 0.79
N ILE A 153 -3.22 2.40 -0.16
CA ILE A 153 -2.49 1.13 -0.29
C ILE A 153 -1.00 1.40 -0.55
N GLY A 154 -0.69 2.35 -1.43
CA GLY A 154 0.67 2.83 -1.67
C GLY A 154 1.39 3.23 -0.38
N PHE A 155 0.73 3.97 0.51
CA PHE A 155 1.31 4.42 1.79
C PHE A 155 1.55 3.27 2.78
N GLN A 156 0.78 2.19 2.74
CA GLN A 156 1.02 1.02 3.61
C GLN A 156 2.35 0.32 3.30
N TYR A 157 2.87 0.44 2.07
CA TYR A 157 4.22 -0.05 1.76
C TYR A 157 5.31 0.66 2.56
N GLN A 158 5.11 1.92 2.96
CA GLN A 158 6.10 2.66 3.75
C GLN A 158 6.23 2.08 5.16
N ASP A 159 5.11 1.73 5.80
CA ASP A 159 5.14 1.04 7.09
C ASP A 159 5.81 -0.33 6.94
N ARG A 160 5.43 -1.09 5.90
CA ARG A 160 6.02 -2.40 5.59
C ARG A 160 7.54 -2.36 5.34
N ILE A 161 8.04 -1.39 4.59
CA ILE A 161 9.48 -1.19 4.35
C ILE A 161 10.18 -0.86 5.66
N SER A 162 9.59 0.02 6.47
CA SER A 162 10.14 0.41 7.77
C SER A 162 10.27 -0.79 8.70
N GLN A 163 9.27 -1.67 8.74
CA GLN A 163 9.32 -2.93 9.50
C GLN A 163 10.40 -3.88 8.98
N GLN A 164 10.56 -4.02 7.66
CA GLN A 164 11.61 -4.87 7.08
C GLN A 164 13.03 -4.36 7.39
N ILE A 165 13.25 -3.05 7.31
CA ILE A 165 14.54 -2.43 7.63
C ILE A 165 14.84 -2.57 9.12
N ALA A 166 13.87 -2.29 10.00
CA ALA A 166 14.05 -2.43 11.44
C ALA A 166 14.39 -3.88 11.85
N LEU A 167 13.77 -4.86 11.19
CA LEU A 167 14.11 -6.27 11.38
C LEU A 167 15.55 -6.57 10.93
N LEU A 168 15.98 -6.05 9.76
CA LEU A 168 17.35 -6.20 9.27
C LEU A 168 18.37 -5.58 10.22
N GLU A 169 18.10 -4.35 10.70
CA GLU A 169 18.98 -3.64 11.63
C GLU A 169 19.14 -4.39 12.95
N SER A 170 18.03 -4.90 13.51
CA SER A 170 18.03 -5.73 14.71
C SER A 170 18.85 -7.02 14.52
N ASP A 171 18.73 -7.66 13.36
CA ASP A 171 19.45 -8.90 13.06
C ASP A 171 20.95 -8.66 12.82
N MET A 172 21.31 -7.56 12.14
CA MET A 172 22.70 -7.15 11.96
C MET A 172 23.36 -6.77 13.30
N ALA A 173 22.65 -6.04 14.17
CA ALA A 173 23.14 -5.71 15.51
C ALA A 173 23.40 -6.98 16.34
N ARG A 174 22.50 -7.97 16.24
CA ARG A 174 22.69 -9.28 16.88
C ARG A 174 23.93 -10.01 16.34
N LEU A 175 24.19 -9.98 15.03
CA LEU A 175 25.41 -10.59 14.47
C LEU A 175 26.66 -9.88 14.98
N GLN A 176 26.63 -8.55 15.08
CA GLN A 176 27.73 -7.77 15.65
C GLN A 176 28.01 -8.16 17.11
N ASP A 177 26.98 -8.34 17.94
CA ASP A 177 27.17 -8.77 19.34
C ASP A 177 27.82 -10.17 19.45
N VAL A 178 27.50 -11.08 18.51
CA VAL A 178 28.15 -12.41 18.44
C VAL A 178 29.59 -12.28 17.95
N ALA A 179 29.86 -11.43 16.95
CA ALA A 179 31.20 -11.19 16.42
C ALA A 179 32.13 -10.50 17.44
N ASP A 180 31.59 -9.58 18.24
CA ASP A 180 32.31 -8.87 19.31
C ASP A 180 32.55 -9.76 20.56
N GLY A 181 32.05 -11.01 20.55
CA GLY A 181 32.17 -11.93 21.69
C GLY A 181 31.36 -11.51 22.91
N ARG A 182 30.36 -10.62 22.75
CA ARG A 182 29.43 -10.23 23.81
C ARG A 182 28.40 -11.31 24.12
N VAL A 183 28.21 -12.24 23.17
CA VAL A 183 27.46 -13.47 23.33
C VAL A 183 28.45 -14.62 23.49
N THR A 184 28.34 -15.35 24.61
CA THR A 184 29.28 -16.44 24.97
C THR A 184 29.14 -17.69 24.10
N ASP A 185 27.96 -17.96 23.55
CA ASP A 185 27.71 -19.08 22.64
C ASP A 185 27.33 -18.57 21.24
N THR A 186 28.07 -19.03 20.24
CA THR A 186 27.73 -18.75 18.83
C THR A 186 26.47 -19.55 18.46
N PRO A 187 25.36 -18.90 18.09
CA PRO A 187 24.12 -19.62 17.78
C PRO A 187 24.28 -20.46 16.52
N GLU A 188 23.59 -21.60 16.47
CA GLU A 188 23.48 -22.37 15.23
C GLU A 188 22.72 -21.59 14.16
N LEU A 189 23.16 -21.68 12.90
CA LEU A 189 22.53 -21.01 11.75
C LEU A 189 21.03 -21.34 11.65
N GLN A 190 20.64 -22.60 11.85
CA GLN A 190 19.24 -23.01 11.73
C GLN A 190 18.36 -22.40 12.83
N ALA A 191 18.87 -22.31 14.06
CA ALA A 191 18.18 -21.66 15.17
C ALA A 191 18.03 -20.14 14.92
N TRP A 192 19.03 -19.53 14.29
CA TRP A 192 18.96 -18.14 13.87
C TRP A 192 17.89 -17.90 12.82
N LEU A 193 17.89 -18.70 11.74
CA LEU A 193 16.94 -18.57 10.64
C LEU A 193 15.49 -18.83 11.10
N SER A 194 15.28 -19.83 11.95
CA SER A 194 13.94 -20.11 12.51
C SER A 194 13.40 -18.93 13.34
N ARG A 195 14.26 -18.28 14.13
CA ARG A 195 13.89 -17.05 14.85
C ARG A 195 13.58 -15.92 13.86
N LEU A 196 14.41 -15.73 12.85
CA LEU A 196 14.19 -14.69 11.83
C LEU A 196 12.85 -14.90 11.12
N GLU A 197 12.52 -16.15 10.79
CA GLU A 197 11.25 -16.54 10.17
C GLU A 197 10.04 -16.31 11.08
N SER A 198 10.17 -16.53 12.40
CA SER A 198 9.11 -16.23 13.37
C SER A 198 8.76 -14.74 13.48
N GLN A 199 9.66 -13.86 13.00
CA GLN A 199 9.48 -12.40 13.02
C GLN A 199 8.90 -11.89 11.70
N TYR A 200 8.62 -12.77 10.74
CA TYR A 200 7.92 -12.41 9.51
C TYR A 200 6.42 -12.30 9.77
N ALA A 201 5.91 -11.08 9.63
CA ALA A 201 4.48 -10.82 9.69
C ALA A 201 3.76 -11.23 8.39
N MET A 202 4.46 -11.22 7.24
CA MET A 202 3.84 -11.31 5.92
C MET A 202 4.27 -12.55 5.11
N ALA A 203 3.38 -13.02 4.22
CA ALA A 203 3.61 -14.17 3.34
C ALA A 203 4.81 -13.97 2.39
N ASP A 204 4.99 -12.78 1.83
CA ASP A 204 6.09 -12.50 0.91
C ASP A 204 7.48 -12.60 1.56
N GLN A 205 7.58 -12.36 2.86
CA GLN A 205 8.83 -12.52 3.61
C GLN A 205 9.18 -14.01 3.75
N ARG A 206 8.17 -14.86 3.99
CA ARG A 206 8.33 -16.32 3.98
C ARG A 206 8.71 -16.84 2.59
N GLN A 207 8.10 -16.33 1.52
CA GLN A 207 8.46 -16.69 0.14
C GLN A 207 9.90 -16.28 -0.18
N SER A 208 10.29 -15.08 0.24
CA SER A 208 11.66 -14.58 0.11
C SER A 208 12.62 -15.50 0.87
N HIS A 209 12.32 -15.88 2.10
CA HIS A 209 13.16 -16.81 2.88
C HIS A 209 13.21 -18.22 2.26
N ALA A 210 12.08 -18.76 1.81
CA ALA A 210 11.92 -20.10 1.22
C ALA A 210 12.61 -20.26 -0.14
N GLY A 211 12.86 -19.18 -0.88
CA GLY A 211 13.63 -19.24 -2.14
C GLY A 211 15.10 -19.71 -1.98
N ALA A 212 15.53 -20.12 -0.78
CA ALA A 212 16.79 -20.85 -0.54
C ALA A 212 16.62 -22.38 -0.54
N GLN A 213 15.39 -22.91 -0.43
CA GLN A 213 15.05 -24.32 -0.58
C GLN A 213 14.49 -24.57 -1.99
N GLU A 214 15.40 -24.68 -2.97
CA GLU A 214 15.27 -25.11 -4.39
C GLU A 214 13.98 -24.91 -5.24
N PRO A 215 14.14 -24.65 -6.57
CA PRO A 215 13.04 -24.37 -7.48
C PRO A 215 12.36 -25.65 -7.98
N GLY A 216 11.03 -25.73 -7.85
CA GLY A 216 10.26 -26.84 -8.42
C GLY A 216 8.77 -26.58 -8.47
N GLY A 217 8.27 -26.11 -9.61
CA GLY A 217 6.87 -26.21 -10.01
C GLY A 217 5.98 -25.06 -9.55
N GLY A 218 5.51 -24.28 -10.52
CA GLY A 218 4.71 -23.09 -10.29
C GLY A 218 3.24 -23.33 -9.94
N ALA A 219 2.60 -22.27 -9.48
CA ALA A 219 1.28 -21.81 -9.91
C ALA A 219 1.07 -20.45 -9.21
N GLY A 220 0.62 -19.45 -9.97
CA GLY A 220 0.18 -18.19 -9.40
C GLY A 220 -0.94 -18.45 -8.39
N ALA A 221 -0.80 -17.89 -7.20
CA ALA A 221 -1.86 -17.84 -6.21
C ALA A 221 -1.89 -16.42 -5.65
N ASP A 222 -3.10 -15.87 -5.64
CA ASP A 222 -3.49 -14.56 -5.15
C ASP A 222 -2.62 -14.08 -3.98
N GLN A 223 -2.05 -12.89 -4.16
CA GLN A 223 -1.51 -12.09 -3.07
C GLN A 223 -2.69 -11.51 -2.28
N GLU A 224 -3.32 -12.36 -1.49
CA GLU A 224 -4.34 -11.97 -0.53
C GLU A 224 -3.63 -11.24 0.62
N THR A 225 -3.55 -9.92 0.48
CA THR A 225 -3.08 -8.99 1.50
C THR A 225 -4.01 -9.14 2.69
N THR A 226 -3.57 -9.87 3.73
CA THR A 226 -4.30 -9.96 5.00
C THR A 226 -4.24 -8.58 5.65
N PHE A 227 -5.36 -7.86 5.58
CA PHE A 227 -5.60 -6.64 6.35
C PHE A 227 -5.68 -7.01 7.85
N PHE A 228 -4.86 -6.37 8.67
CA PHE A 228 -5.04 -6.25 10.11
C PHE A 228 -5.35 -4.80 10.45
#